data_AF-A0A4Z0F9E3-F1
#
_entry.id   AF-A0A4Z0F9E3-F1
#
_cell.length_a   1.000
_cell.length_b   1.000
_cell.length_c   1.000
_cell.angle_alpha   90.00
_cell.angle_beta   90.00
_cell.angle_gamma   90.00
#
_symmetry.space_group_name_H-M   'P 1'
#
loop_
_entity.id
_entity.type
_entity.pdbx_description
1 polymer ?
#
loop_
_entity_poly.entity_id
_entity_poly.type
_entity_poly.pdbx_seq_one_letter_code
_entity_poly.pdbx_strand_id
1 'polypeptide(L)'
;MNVWKRIAVLGFSLLPSLASAASADVHLEHANIDVGNVQSLQRGAQLFHNYCLSCHSAQYMRYSRMAEDLNLPPDLVVDNLMFAGEKVGETMTVAMPAADAANWFGKAPPDLTLTARQRGVDWLYTYLKSFYVDPSKPLGVNNLVFKDVGMPHVLWELQGWQALKSDDGDHDADAHGEAGHGATAGSPFVQVSEGQLTPEEYDRAVRDLVTYMSYIAEPAQLKRTQVGVWVLLFLAVFGVFAYLLKKEYWKDVH
;
A
#
# COMPACT_ATOMS: atom_id res chain seq x y z
N MET A 1 44.56 18.64 27.82
CA MET A 1 43.78 18.48 26.58
C MET A 1 42.70 19.55 26.56
N ASN A 2 42.90 20.60 25.75
CA ASN A 2 42.18 21.88 25.86
C ASN A 2 40.67 21.71 25.66
N VAL A 3 39.88 22.45 26.44
CA VAL A 3 38.40 22.47 26.41
C VAL A 3 37.84 22.61 25.00
N TRP A 4 38.54 23.35 24.13
CA TRP A 4 38.23 23.50 22.70
C TRP A 4 38.21 22.15 21.93
N LYS A 5 39.13 21.23 22.24
CA LYS A 5 39.15 19.90 21.61
C LYS A 5 37.98 19.03 22.09
N ARG A 6 37.47 19.23 23.31
CA ARG A 6 36.29 18.50 23.83
C ARG A 6 34.99 19.01 23.20
N ILE A 7 34.88 20.33 22.98
CA ILE A 7 33.73 20.94 22.29
C ILE A 7 33.71 20.55 20.81
N ALA A 8 34.86 20.51 20.15
CA ALA A 8 34.95 20.06 18.75
C ALA A 8 34.60 18.56 18.58
N VAL A 9 34.98 17.71 19.53
CA VAL A 9 34.65 16.28 19.51
C VAL A 9 33.17 16.02 19.83
N LEU A 10 32.57 16.78 20.76
CA LEU A 10 31.13 16.70 21.06
C LEU A 10 30.25 17.27 19.93
N GLY A 11 30.70 18.31 19.23
CA GLY A 11 30.01 18.87 18.07
C GLY A 11 30.01 17.91 16.87
N PHE A 12 31.07 17.11 16.69
CA PHE A 12 31.16 16.13 15.61
C PHE A 12 30.34 14.86 15.88
N SER A 13 30.09 14.50 17.15
CA SER A 13 29.23 13.36 17.52
C SER A 13 27.71 13.64 17.42
N LEU A 14 27.32 14.89 17.19
CA LEU A 14 25.92 15.32 17.09
C LEU A 14 25.47 15.61 15.66
N LEU A 15 26.28 15.32 14.65
CA LEU A 15 25.82 15.28 13.27
C LEU A 15 25.02 13.99 13.08
N PRO A 16 23.68 14.03 12.99
CA PRO A 16 22.98 12.88 12.46
C PRO A 16 23.55 12.71 11.05
N SER A 17 23.96 11.49 10.73
CA SER A 17 24.21 11.09 9.36
C SER A 17 22.89 11.27 8.61
N LEU A 18 22.65 12.48 8.07
CA LEU A 18 21.69 12.75 7.03
C LEU A 18 22.23 12.12 5.76
N ALA A 19 22.30 10.78 5.77
CA ALA A 19 22.29 10.01 4.55
C ALA A 19 20.87 10.16 4.02
N SER A 20 20.63 11.24 3.27
CA SER A 20 19.52 11.29 2.34
C SER A 20 19.76 10.19 1.34
N ALA A 21 19.08 9.05 1.52
CA ALA A 21 18.85 8.13 0.43
C ALA A 21 18.06 8.92 -0.61
N ALA A 22 18.73 9.32 -1.68
CA ALA A 22 18.08 9.91 -2.84
C ALA A 22 17.22 8.82 -3.50
N SER A 23 16.01 8.61 -2.97
CA SER A 23 14.92 8.14 -3.83
C SER A 23 14.70 9.27 -4.82
N ALA A 24 14.80 8.98 -6.12
CA ALA A 24 14.28 9.87 -7.15
C ALA A 24 12.88 10.31 -6.69
N ASP A 25 12.62 11.61 -6.71
CA ASP A 25 11.39 12.22 -6.20
C ASP A 25 10.25 11.89 -7.17
N VAL A 26 9.80 10.63 -7.15
CA VAL A 26 8.70 10.14 -7.97
C VAL A 26 7.43 10.71 -7.37
N HIS A 27 6.74 11.52 -8.15
CA HIS A 27 5.45 12.06 -7.76
C HIS A 27 4.47 10.92 -7.47
N LEU A 28 4.01 10.84 -6.22
CA LEU A 28 3.02 9.84 -5.81
C LEU A 28 1.64 10.34 -6.18
N GLU A 29 0.90 9.53 -6.93
CA GLU A 29 -0.50 9.77 -7.22
C GLU A 29 -1.36 9.53 -5.98
N HIS A 30 -2.34 10.40 -5.76
CA HIS A 30 -3.29 10.23 -4.67
C HIS A 30 -4.26 9.08 -4.95
N ALA A 31 -4.23 8.07 -4.09
CA ALA A 31 -5.07 6.89 -4.21
C ALA A 31 -6.55 7.22 -3.99
N ASN A 32 -6.86 8.22 -3.15
CA ASN A 32 -8.22 8.63 -2.81
C ASN A 32 -9.12 7.46 -2.36
N ILE A 33 -8.60 6.65 -1.44
CA ILE A 33 -9.30 5.47 -0.92
C ILE A 33 -10.45 5.85 0.02
N ASP A 34 -11.43 4.96 0.12
CA ASP A 34 -12.50 5.04 1.11
C ASP A 34 -12.73 3.66 1.76
N VAL A 35 -12.18 3.48 2.97
CA VAL A 35 -12.37 2.24 3.72
C VAL A 35 -13.81 2.03 4.19
N GLY A 36 -14.66 3.08 4.19
CA GLY A 36 -16.09 2.93 4.47
C GLY A 36 -16.89 2.31 3.33
N ASN A 37 -16.31 2.23 2.12
CA ASN A 37 -16.94 1.66 0.94
C ASN A 37 -16.78 0.13 0.94
N VAL A 38 -17.78 -0.57 1.48
CA VAL A 38 -17.78 -2.05 1.57
C VAL A 38 -17.63 -2.70 0.19
N GLN A 39 -18.25 -2.18 -0.86
CA GLN A 39 -18.14 -2.73 -2.21
C GLN A 39 -16.72 -2.60 -2.77
N SER A 40 -16.02 -1.49 -2.47
CA SER A 40 -14.60 -1.31 -2.80
C SER A 40 -13.75 -2.33 -2.06
N LEU A 41 -13.99 -2.52 -0.76
CA LEU A 41 -13.29 -3.54 0.04
C LEU A 41 -13.51 -4.96 -0.49
N GLN A 42 -14.72 -5.31 -0.93
CA GLN A 42 -15.02 -6.62 -1.50
C GLN A 42 -14.29 -6.86 -2.81
N ARG A 43 -14.27 -5.88 -3.74
CA ARG A 43 -13.50 -5.98 -4.99
C ARG A 43 -11.99 -6.02 -4.73
N GLY A 44 -11.52 -5.21 -3.79
CA GLY A 44 -10.12 -5.21 -3.36
C GLY A 44 -9.70 -6.53 -2.71
N ALA A 45 -10.58 -7.13 -1.90
CA ALA A 45 -10.36 -8.47 -1.35
C ALA A 45 -10.25 -9.49 -2.48
N GLN A 46 -11.16 -9.48 -3.45
CA GLN A 46 -11.08 -10.38 -4.61
C GLN A 46 -9.73 -10.23 -5.34
N LEU A 47 -9.28 -9.01 -5.62
CA LEU A 47 -7.99 -8.77 -6.26
C LEU A 47 -6.82 -9.26 -5.40
N PHE A 48 -6.82 -8.97 -4.11
CA PHE A 48 -5.74 -9.38 -3.21
C PHE A 48 -5.60 -10.90 -3.12
N HIS A 49 -6.71 -11.62 -2.99
CA HIS A 49 -6.66 -13.07 -2.85
C HIS A 49 -6.24 -13.75 -4.16
N ASN A 50 -6.68 -13.24 -5.31
CA ASN A 50 -6.35 -13.81 -6.61
C ASN A 50 -4.93 -13.48 -7.09
N TYR A 51 -4.43 -12.27 -6.81
CA TYR A 51 -3.15 -11.79 -7.38
C TYR A 51 -2.01 -11.67 -6.36
N CYS A 52 -2.30 -11.53 -5.07
CA CYS A 52 -1.29 -11.27 -4.05
C CYS A 52 -1.09 -12.48 -3.11
N LEU A 53 -2.18 -13.09 -2.65
CA LEU A 53 -2.17 -14.10 -1.58
C LEU A 53 -1.56 -15.46 -1.98
N SER A 54 -1.07 -15.61 -3.21
CA SER A 54 -0.26 -16.77 -3.59
C SER A 54 1.22 -16.61 -3.24
N CYS A 55 1.71 -15.37 -3.20
CA CYS A 55 3.12 -15.05 -2.92
C CYS A 55 3.29 -14.31 -1.59
N HIS A 56 2.31 -13.47 -1.22
CA HIS A 56 2.37 -12.61 -0.06
C HIS A 56 1.35 -13.04 0.99
N SER A 57 1.77 -13.17 2.24
CA SER A 57 0.83 -13.40 3.35
C SER A 57 0.17 -12.10 3.80
N ALA A 58 -0.95 -12.24 4.51
CA ALA A 58 -1.52 -11.22 5.39
C ALA A 58 -1.72 -11.83 6.79
N GLN A 59 -0.62 -12.28 7.39
CA GLN A 59 -0.61 -13.21 8.51
C GLN A 59 -1.23 -12.68 9.82
N TYR A 60 -1.46 -11.37 9.96
CA TYR A 60 -2.19 -10.84 11.13
C TYR A 60 -3.69 -10.65 10.87
N MET A 61 -4.16 -10.96 9.67
CA MET A 61 -5.56 -10.89 9.29
C MET A 61 -6.18 -12.28 9.24
N ARG A 62 -7.35 -12.46 9.89
CA ARG A 62 -8.14 -13.69 9.86
C ARG A 62 -9.25 -13.60 8.82
N TYR A 63 -9.53 -14.70 8.12
CA TYR A 63 -10.62 -14.75 7.14
C TYR A 63 -11.98 -14.43 7.79
N SER A 64 -12.23 -14.91 9.01
CA SER A 64 -13.47 -14.66 9.75
C SER A 64 -13.72 -13.19 10.02
N ARG A 65 -12.66 -12.45 10.38
CA ARG A 65 -12.74 -11.02 10.69
C ARG A 65 -13.04 -10.22 9.43
N MET A 66 -12.38 -10.57 8.32
CA MET A 66 -12.65 -9.98 7.02
C MET A 66 -14.09 -10.26 6.60
N ALA A 67 -14.55 -11.51 6.72
CA ALA A 67 -15.90 -11.90 6.34
C ALA A 67 -16.96 -11.06 7.07
N GLU A 68 -16.80 -10.90 8.39
CA GLU A 68 -17.68 -10.10 9.24
C GLU A 68 -17.66 -8.61 8.84
N ASP A 69 -16.48 -8.00 8.75
CA ASP A 69 -16.37 -6.55 8.48
C ASP A 69 -16.82 -6.18 7.06
N LEU A 70 -16.61 -7.06 6.08
CA LEU A 70 -16.97 -6.83 4.68
C LEU A 70 -18.37 -7.34 4.33
N ASN A 71 -19.14 -7.84 5.31
CA ASN A 71 -20.46 -8.45 5.11
C ASN A 71 -20.44 -9.55 4.02
N LEU A 72 -19.40 -10.39 4.02
CA LEU A 72 -19.28 -11.51 3.10
C LEU A 72 -19.87 -12.79 3.73
N PRO A 73 -20.78 -13.48 3.03
CA PRO A 73 -21.23 -14.81 3.40
C PRO A 73 -20.03 -15.77 3.61
N PRO A 74 -19.99 -16.55 4.70
CA PRO A 74 -18.84 -17.42 4.99
C PRO A 74 -18.54 -18.44 3.90
N ASP A 75 -19.56 -18.96 3.23
CA ASP A 75 -19.49 -19.86 2.08
C ASP A 75 -18.73 -19.21 0.91
N LEU A 76 -19.04 -17.96 0.56
CA LEU A 76 -18.33 -17.26 -0.50
C LEU A 76 -16.85 -17.04 -0.18
N VAL A 77 -16.53 -16.80 1.10
CA VAL A 77 -15.13 -16.64 1.53
C VAL A 77 -14.37 -17.95 1.39
N VAL A 78 -14.96 -19.07 1.83
CA VAL A 78 -14.34 -20.39 1.70
C VAL A 78 -14.14 -20.75 0.23
N ASP A 79 -15.18 -20.58 -0.59
CA ASP A 79 -15.17 -21.05 -1.98
C ASP A 79 -14.31 -20.19 -2.91
N ASN A 80 -14.15 -18.89 -2.64
CA ASN A 80 -13.55 -17.95 -3.59
C ASN A 80 -12.33 -17.19 -3.08
N LEU A 81 -12.07 -17.17 -1.77
CA LEU A 81 -10.99 -16.37 -1.19
C LEU A 81 -9.98 -17.23 -0.40
N MET A 82 -10.39 -18.37 0.15
CA MET A 82 -9.53 -19.23 0.96
C MET A 82 -8.77 -20.28 0.13
N PHE A 83 -7.83 -19.85 -0.71
CA PHE A 83 -7.05 -20.79 -1.54
C PHE A 83 -6.01 -21.60 -0.74
N ALA A 84 -5.49 -21.03 0.35
CA ALA A 84 -4.41 -21.60 1.15
C ALA A 84 -4.81 -21.91 2.61
N GLY A 85 -6.06 -21.66 3.00
CA GLY A 85 -6.57 -21.89 4.35
C GLY A 85 -7.63 -22.97 4.38
N GLU A 86 -7.71 -23.72 5.48
CA GLU A 86 -8.72 -24.78 5.65
C GLU A 86 -9.92 -24.29 6.46
N LYS A 87 -9.69 -23.37 7.42
CA LYS A 87 -10.73 -22.91 8.35
C LYS A 87 -10.84 -21.41 8.33
N VAL A 88 -12.08 -20.91 8.33
CA VAL A 88 -12.39 -19.46 8.35
C VAL A 88 -11.74 -18.72 9.53
N GLY A 89 -11.46 -19.41 10.64
CA GLY A 89 -10.75 -18.82 11.78
C GLY A 89 -9.24 -18.60 11.57
N GLU A 90 -8.65 -19.16 10.52
CA GLU A 90 -7.21 -19.09 10.25
C GLU A 90 -6.80 -17.72 9.70
N THR A 91 -5.49 -17.46 9.78
CA THR A 91 -4.89 -16.27 9.19
C THR A 91 -4.53 -16.50 7.74
N MET A 92 -4.37 -15.42 6.99
CA MET A 92 -4.03 -15.47 5.57
C MET A 92 -2.53 -15.77 5.41
N THR A 93 -2.20 -17.05 5.23
CA THR A 93 -0.83 -17.55 4.98
C THR A 93 -0.65 -17.99 3.54
N VAL A 94 0.60 -18.15 3.14
CA VAL A 94 0.97 -18.72 1.82
C VAL A 94 1.63 -20.08 2.01
N ALA A 95 1.41 -20.99 1.06
CA ALA A 95 2.02 -22.32 1.08
C ALA A 95 3.52 -22.30 0.70
N MET A 96 3.99 -21.21 0.09
CA MET A 96 5.36 -21.08 -0.43
C MET A 96 6.38 -20.93 0.71
N PRO A 97 7.38 -21.84 0.82
CA PRO A 97 8.44 -21.71 1.81
C PRO A 97 9.38 -20.53 1.50
N ALA A 98 9.79 -19.78 2.53
CA ALA A 98 10.61 -18.58 2.36
C ALA A 98 11.99 -18.86 1.71
N ALA A 99 12.58 -20.03 1.98
CA ALA A 99 13.86 -20.44 1.39
C ALA A 99 13.75 -20.63 -0.13
N ASP A 100 12.69 -21.31 -0.58
CA ASP A 100 12.43 -21.54 -2.00
C ASP A 100 12.08 -20.22 -2.70
N ALA A 101 11.24 -19.40 -2.07
CA ALA A 101 10.89 -18.08 -2.58
C ALA A 101 12.13 -17.17 -2.77
N ALA A 102 13.09 -17.21 -1.83
CA ALA A 102 14.34 -16.48 -1.96
C ALA A 102 15.22 -17.00 -3.11
N ASN A 103 15.20 -18.31 -3.37
CA ASN A 103 15.91 -18.89 -4.52
C ASN A 103 15.28 -18.47 -5.86
N TRP A 104 13.95 -18.36 -5.94
CA TRP A 104 13.25 -18.02 -7.18
C TRP A 104 13.23 -16.52 -7.49
N PHE A 105 12.99 -15.68 -6.48
CA PHE A 105 12.80 -14.23 -6.65
C PHE A 105 13.98 -13.39 -6.14
N GLY A 106 15.05 -14.04 -5.66
CA GLY A 106 16.20 -13.40 -5.02
C GLY A 106 15.95 -12.95 -3.57
N LYS A 107 14.69 -12.73 -3.18
CA LYS A 107 14.24 -12.46 -1.81
C LYS A 107 12.85 -13.07 -1.59
N ALA A 108 12.60 -13.55 -0.38
CA ALA A 108 11.26 -13.97 0.00
C ALA A 108 10.28 -12.78 -0.08
N PRO A 109 9.10 -12.96 -0.70
CA PRO A 109 8.06 -11.94 -0.69
C PRO A 109 7.70 -11.55 0.76
N PRO A 110 7.60 -10.25 1.07
CA PRO A 110 7.23 -9.80 2.41
C PRO A 110 5.75 -10.08 2.71
N ASP A 111 5.44 -10.22 3.99
CA ASP A 111 4.06 -10.14 4.48
C ASP A 111 3.49 -8.75 4.20
N LEU A 112 2.26 -8.69 3.68
CA LEU A 112 1.61 -7.46 3.28
C LEU A 112 0.66 -6.88 4.33
N THR A 113 0.49 -7.53 5.49
CA THR A 113 -0.54 -7.13 6.46
C THR A 113 -0.44 -5.66 6.83
N LEU A 114 0.77 -5.13 7.03
CA LEU A 114 0.98 -3.76 7.50
C LEU A 114 1.58 -2.83 6.43
N THR A 115 1.70 -3.28 5.18
CA THR A 115 2.43 -2.52 4.16
C THR A 115 1.78 -1.17 3.87
N ALA A 116 0.45 -1.09 3.85
CA ALA A 116 -0.26 0.18 3.66
C ALA A 116 0.06 1.21 4.76
N ARG A 117 0.28 0.75 6.00
CA ARG A 117 0.69 1.61 7.13
C ARG A 117 2.19 1.93 7.11
N GLN A 118 3.02 1.04 6.57
CA GLN A 118 4.47 1.24 6.48
C GLN A 118 4.85 2.20 5.34
N ARG A 119 4.21 2.08 4.17
CA ARG A 119 4.57 2.79 2.94
C ARG A 119 3.63 3.95 2.61
N GLY A 120 2.38 3.88 3.06
CA GLY A 120 1.31 4.79 2.65
C GLY A 120 0.53 4.28 1.44
N VAL A 121 -0.72 4.72 1.34
CA VAL A 121 -1.67 4.28 0.30
C VAL A 121 -1.32 4.84 -1.08
N ASP A 122 -0.86 6.08 -1.14
CA ASP A 122 -0.43 6.74 -2.39
C ASP A 122 0.83 6.07 -2.96
N TRP A 123 1.73 5.62 -2.09
CA TRP A 123 2.90 4.83 -2.49
C TRP A 123 2.48 3.50 -3.11
N LEU A 124 1.54 2.77 -2.49
CA LEU A 124 1.06 1.49 -3.02
C LEU A 124 0.32 1.65 -4.35
N TYR A 125 -0.54 2.66 -4.44
CA TYR A 125 -1.30 2.97 -5.65
C TYR A 125 -0.36 3.28 -6.82
N THR A 126 0.60 4.18 -6.59
CA THR A 126 1.60 4.54 -7.61
C THR A 126 2.52 3.36 -7.94
N TYR A 127 2.94 2.57 -6.94
CA TYR A 127 3.77 1.39 -7.14
C TYR A 127 3.09 0.36 -8.06
N LEU A 128 1.82 0.02 -7.82
CA LEU A 128 1.10 -0.96 -8.63
C LEU A 128 0.84 -0.47 -10.07
N LYS A 129 0.76 0.85 -10.29
CA LYS A 129 0.56 1.46 -11.61
C LYS A 129 1.83 1.70 -12.41
N SER A 130 3.01 1.68 -11.78
CA SER A 130 4.27 2.16 -12.37
C SER A 130 5.23 1.04 -12.78
N PHE A 131 4.72 -0.16 -13.02
CA PHE A 131 5.48 -1.24 -13.65
C PHE A 131 5.68 -0.96 -15.14
N TYR A 132 6.90 -1.12 -15.63
CA TYR A 132 7.20 -0.98 -17.05
C TYR A 132 8.14 -2.09 -17.52
N VAL A 133 8.10 -2.38 -18.82
CA VAL A 133 8.95 -3.38 -19.47
C VAL A 133 10.40 -2.90 -19.45
N ASP A 134 11.28 -3.75 -18.91
CA ASP A 134 12.73 -3.53 -18.87
C ASP A 134 13.43 -4.89 -19.08
N PRO A 135 13.81 -5.21 -20.33
CA PRO A 135 14.45 -6.48 -20.65
C PRO A 135 15.81 -6.68 -19.97
N SER A 136 16.40 -5.64 -19.39
CA SER A 136 17.65 -5.77 -18.63
C SER A 136 17.45 -6.41 -17.26
N LYS A 137 16.20 -6.49 -16.77
CA LYS A 137 15.87 -7.09 -15.47
C LYS A 137 15.58 -8.58 -15.58
N PRO A 138 15.87 -9.37 -14.53
CA PRO A 138 15.61 -10.82 -14.54
C PRO A 138 14.15 -11.21 -14.84
N LEU A 139 13.18 -10.38 -14.43
CA LEU A 139 11.76 -10.60 -14.65
C LEU A 139 11.20 -9.80 -15.84
N GLY A 140 12.06 -9.15 -16.63
CA GLY A 140 11.68 -8.36 -17.80
C GLY A 140 10.91 -7.06 -17.48
N VAL A 141 10.82 -6.69 -16.21
CA VAL A 141 10.08 -5.50 -15.74
C VAL A 141 10.86 -4.76 -14.66
N ASN A 142 10.57 -3.47 -14.52
CA ASN A 142 11.04 -2.64 -13.43
C ASN A 142 9.92 -1.68 -12.98
N ASN A 143 10.20 -0.85 -11.97
CA ASN A 143 9.20 0.04 -11.37
C ASN A 143 9.80 1.43 -11.11
N LEU A 144 9.01 2.50 -11.32
CA LEU A 144 9.48 3.86 -11.08
C LEU A 144 9.61 4.16 -9.59
N VAL A 145 8.63 3.76 -8.78
CA VAL A 145 8.58 4.03 -7.34
C VAL A 145 9.61 3.18 -6.58
N PHE A 146 9.85 1.95 -7.02
CA PHE A 146 10.83 1.06 -6.42
C PHE A 146 11.77 0.49 -7.48
N LYS A 147 12.89 1.19 -7.69
CA LYS A 147 13.93 0.76 -8.63
C LYS A 147 14.48 -0.63 -8.28
N ASP A 148 14.70 -1.43 -9.32
CA ASP A 148 15.24 -2.79 -9.25
C ASP A 148 14.34 -3.72 -8.42
N VAL A 149 13.03 -3.56 -8.61
CA VAL A 149 12.00 -4.37 -7.95
C VAL A 149 12.17 -5.86 -8.29
N GLY A 150 12.12 -6.72 -7.27
CA GLY A 150 12.16 -8.18 -7.44
C GLY A 150 10.79 -8.82 -7.67
N MET A 151 9.73 -8.01 -7.75
CA MET A 151 8.35 -8.45 -7.95
C MET A 151 8.02 -8.44 -9.44
N PRO A 152 7.44 -9.52 -10.01
CA PRO A 152 6.91 -9.46 -11.36
C PRO A 152 5.70 -8.51 -11.42
N HIS A 153 5.33 -8.05 -12.61
CA HIS A 153 4.11 -7.28 -12.78
C HIS A 153 2.90 -8.20 -12.71
N VAL A 154 2.38 -8.48 -11.51
CA VAL A 154 1.31 -9.47 -11.29
C VAL A 154 -0.05 -9.08 -11.88
N LEU A 155 -0.26 -7.79 -12.17
CA LEU A 155 -1.51 -7.27 -12.74
C LEU A 155 -1.40 -6.98 -14.25
N TRP A 156 -0.38 -7.52 -14.93
CA TRP A 156 -0.11 -7.24 -16.34
C TRP A 156 -1.28 -7.60 -17.26
N GLU A 157 -2.07 -8.63 -16.95
CA GLU A 157 -3.26 -8.98 -17.74
C GLU A 157 -4.34 -7.91 -17.62
N LEU A 158 -4.44 -7.24 -16.47
CA LEU A 158 -5.43 -6.19 -16.24
C LEU A 158 -4.97 -4.86 -16.84
N GLN A 159 -3.70 -4.50 -16.62
CA GLN A 159 -3.13 -3.21 -17.06
C GLN A 159 -2.73 -3.20 -18.54
N GLY A 160 -2.30 -4.34 -19.05
CA GLY A 160 -1.49 -4.42 -20.26
C GLY A 160 -0.02 -4.07 -20.00
N TRP A 161 0.79 -4.15 -21.04
CA TRP A 161 2.20 -3.78 -20.96
C TRP A 161 2.41 -2.31 -21.30
N GLN A 162 3.33 -1.67 -20.58
CA GLN A 162 3.76 -0.29 -20.84
C GLN A 162 5.28 -0.16 -20.76
N ALA A 163 5.84 0.82 -21.44
CA ALA A 163 7.27 1.17 -21.44
C ALA A 163 7.46 2.65 -21.08
N LEU A 164 8.66 3.03 -20.65
CA LEU A 164 8.99 4.44 -20.44
C LEU A 164 9.11 5.17 -21.79
N LYS A 165 8.64 6.41 -21.84
CA LYS A 165 8.94 7.33 -22.95
C LYS A 165 10.45 7.52 -23.03
N SER A 166 11.01 7.41 -24.24
CA SER A 166 12.40 7.76 -24.49
C SER A 166 12.59 9.28 -24.36
N ASP A 167 13.67 9.70 -23.68
CA ASP A 167 14.06 11.12 -23.58
C ASP A 167 14.58 11.69 -24.91
N ASP A 168 14.89 10.81 -25.86
CA ASP A 168 15.29 11.16 -27.21
C ASP A 168 14.04 11.50 -28.03
N GLY A 169 13.79 12.80 -28.21
CA GLY A 169 12.66 13.35 -28.95
C GLY A 169 12.64 13.08 -30.46
N ASP A 170 13.39 12.10 -30.96
CA ASP A 170 13.41 11.66 -32.35
C ASP A 170 13.93 10.21 -32.41
N HIS A 171 13.35 9.40 -33.30
CA HIS A 171 13.68 7.99 -33.62
C HIS A 171 12.91 6.90 -32.84
N ASP A 172 11.63 6.75 -33.16
CA ASP A 172 11.07 5.57 -33.85
C ASP A 172 9.54 5.58 -33.70
N ALA A 173 8.91 6.57 -34.32
CA ALA A 173 7.48 6.56 -34.60
C ALA A 173 7.19 5.76 -35.88
N ASP A 174 7.73 4.54 -35.98
CA ASP A 174 7.38 3.55 -37.01
C ASP A 174 6.63 2.35 -36.37
N ALA A 175 5.93 2.59 -35.26
CA ALA A 175 4.85 1.74 -34.82
C ALA A 175 3.54 2.48 -35.04
N HIS A 176 2.76 2.01 -36.02
CA HIS A 176 1.36 2.37 -36.19
C HIS A 176 0.61 2.15 -34.86
N GLY A 177 0.43 3.23 -34.12
CA GLY A 177 -0.32 3.26 -32.87
C GLY A 177 -0.73 4.69 -32.61
N GLU A 178 -1.95 5.03 -33.05
CA GLU A 178 -2.73 6.16 -32.54
C GLU A 178 -2.44 6.35 -31.05
N ALA A 179 -2.23 7.59 -30.61
CA ALA A 179 -1.98 7.93 -29.22
C ALA A 179 -2.90 7.12 -28.30
N GLY A 180 -2.34 6.08 -27.68
CA GLY A 180 -3.12 5.04 -27.03
C GLY A 180 -4.05 5.66 -26.01
N HIS A 181 -5.32 5.26 -26.06
CA HIS A 181 -6.35 5.58 -25.08
C HIS A 181 -5.88 5.11 -23.69
N GLY A 182 -5.07 5.93 -23.00
CA GLY A 182 -4.57 5.59 -21.67
C GLY A 182 -3.32 6.27 -21.15
N ALA A 183 -2.60 7.04 -21.97
CA ALA A 183 -1.68 8.01 -21.40
C ALA A 183 -2.51 9.18 -20.83
N THR A 184 -2.72 9.21 -19.51
CA THR A 184 -3.07 10.46 -18.83
C THR A 184 -2.07 11.53 -19.26
N ALA A 185 -2.54 12.71 -19.64
CA ALA A 185 -1.67 13.78 -20.13
C ALA A 185 -0.57 14.05 -19.07
N GLY A 186 0.69 13.74 -19.41
CA GLY A 186 1.84 13.84 -18.49
C GLY A 186 2.36 12.52 -17.90
N SER A 187 1.74 11.36 -18.20
CA SER A 187 2.29 10.06 -17.81
C SER A 187 3.66 9.81 -18.48
N PRO A 188 4.66 9.29 -17.74
CA PRO A 188 5.97 8.92 -18.30
C PRO A 188 5.90 7.63 -19.15
N PHE A 189 4.73 7.02 -19.28
CA PHE A 189 4.55 5.71 -19.93
C PHE A 189 3.92 5.81 -21.32
N VAL A 190 4.26 4.84 -22.17
CA VAL A 190 3.60 4.53 -23.44
C VAL A 190 3.05 3.10 -23.35
N GLN A 191 1.79 2.92 -23.72
CA GLN A 191 1.18 1.59 -23.76
C GLN A 191 1.81 0.78 -24.90
N VAL A 192 2.29 -0.43 -24.57
CA VAL A 192 2.90 -1.39 -25.50
C VAL A 192 1.87 -2.41 -25.97
N SER A 193 0.96 -2.82 -25.08
CA SER A 193 -0.17 -3.71 -25.43
C SER A 193 -1.35 -3.48 -24.50
N GLU A 194 -2.55 -3.70 -25.00
CA GLU A 194 -3.78 -3.53 -24.21
C GLU A 194 -3.94 -4.62 -23.14
N GLY A 195 -4.45 -4.22 -21.98
CA GLY A 195 -4.91 -5.12 -20.94
C GLY A 195 -6.40 -5.45 -21.06
N GLN A 196 -6.91 -6.21 -20.09
CA GLN A 196 -8.34 -6.51 -19.98
C GLN A 196 -9.17 -5.30 -19.53
N LEU A 197 -8.56 -4.34 -18.83
CA LEU A 197 -9.22 -3.16 -18.30
C LEU A 197 -8.79 -1.92 -19.07
N THR A 198 -9.71 -0.95 -19.19
CA THR A 198 -9.29 0.40 -19.58
C THR A 198 -8.40 1.02 -18.49
N PRO A 199 -7.60 2.05 -18.81
CA PRO A 199 -6.79 2.77 -17.83
C PRO A 199 -7.59 3.26 -16.61
N GLU A 200 -8.79 3.78 -16.80
CA GLU A 200 -9.66 4.26 -15.72
C GLU A 200 -10.21 3.11 -14.87
N GLU A 201 -10.49 1.97 -15.50
CA GLU A 201 -10.93 0.76 -14.81
C GLU A 201 -9.78 0.14 -14.01
N TYR A 202 -8.57 0.13 -14.57
CA TYR A 202 -7.37 -0.31 -13.87
C TYR A 202 -7.06 0.59 -12.67
N ASP A 203 -7.15 1.91 -12.82
CA ASP A 203 -7.04 2.87 -11.72
C ASP A 203 -8.04 2.59 -10.60
N ARG A 204 -9.29 2.26 -10.96
CA ARG A 204 -10.30 1.87 -9.98
C ARG A 204 -9.95 0.54 -9.29
N ALA A 205 -9.49 -0.46 -10.05
CA ALA A 205 -9.11 -1.77 -9.52
C ALA A 205 -7.93 -1.66 -8.54
N VAL A 206 -6.89 -0.91 -8.89
CA VAL A 206 -5.75 -0.64 -8.00
C VAL A 206 -6.20 0.14 -6.76
N ARG A 207 -7.09 1.13 -6.91
CA ARG A 207 -7.67 1.86 -5.76
C ARG A 207 -8.43 0.92 -4.83
N ASP A 208 -9.27 0.03 -5.36
CA ASP A 208 -10.00 -0.95 -4.57
C ASP A 208 -9.05 -1.90 -3.83
N LEU A 209 -8.01 -2.41 -4.52
CA LEU A 209 -6.96 -3.24 -3.93
C LEU A 209 -6.23 -2.52 -2.80
N VAL A 210 -5.80 -1.27 -3.01
CA VAL A 210 -5.12 -0.46 -1.98
C VAL A 210 -6.07 -0.11 -0.83
N THR A 211 -7.35 0.10 -1.11
CA THR A 211 -8.38 0.31 -0.07
C THR A 211 -8.47 -0.92 0.83
N TYR A 212 -8.51 -2.12 0.24
CA TYR A 212 -8.47 -3.38 0.99
C TYR A 212 -7.16 -3.57 1.75
N MET A 213 -6.01 -3.27 1.15
CA MET A 213 -4.70 -3.30 1.83
C MET A 213 -4.64 -2.33 3.03
N SER A 214 -5.27 -1.15 2.93
CA SER A 214 -5.40 -0.22 4.07
C SER A 214 -6.29 -0.79 5.16
N TYR A 215 -7.37 -1.47 4.79
CA TYR A 215 -8.27 -2.11 5.75
C TYR A 215 -7.55 -3.23 6.52
N ILE A 216 -6.87 -4.16 5.85
CA ILE A 216 -6.17 -5.26 6.55
C ILE A 216 -5.05 -4.75 7.46
N ALA A 217 -4.45 -3.60 7.15
CA ALA A 217 -3.44 -2.96 7.98
C ALA A 217 -4.01 -2.27 9.21
N GLU A 218 -5.28 -1.86 9.19
CA GLU A 218 -5.99 -1.31 10.35
C GLU A 218 -7.50 -1.62 10.31
N PRO A 219 -7.94 -2.86 10.62
CA PRO A 219 -9.36 -3.22 10.56
C PRO A 219 -10.24 -2.40 11.52
N ALA A 220 -9.65 -1.88 12.60
CA ALA A 220 -10.31 -1.03 13.57
C ALA A 220 -10.67 0.37 13.01
N GLN A 221 -10.11 0.77 11.85
CA GLN A 221 -10.35 2.09 11.26
C GLN A 221 -11.85 2.37 11.03
N LEU A 222 -12.62 1.34 10.67
CA LEU A 222 -14.07 1.39 10.49
C LEU A 222 -14.82 1.84 11.75
N LYS A 223 -14.35 1.41 12.92
CA LYS A 223 -15.01 1.68 14.21
C LYS A 223 -14.36 2.84 14.97
N ARG A 224 -13.08 3.15 14.71
CA ARG A 224 -12.28 4.13 15.45
C ARG A 224 -12.86 5.54 15.39
N THR A 225 -13.33 5.98 14.23
CA THR A 225 -13.92 7.32 14.05
C THR A 225 -15.22 7.46 14.84
N GLN A 226 -16.10 6.45 14.76
CA GLN A 226 -17.36 6.42 15.51
C GLN A 226 -17.11 6.45 17.03
N VAL A 227 -16.20 5.61 17.53
CA VAL A 227 -15.85 5.58 18.96
C VAL A 227 -15.17 6.89 19.38
N GLY A 228 -14.29 7.44 18.53
CA GLY A 228 -13.57 8.68 18.81
C GLY A 228 -14.48 9.87 19.07
N VAL A 229 -15.57 10.01 18.32
CA VAL A 229 -16.56 11.09 18.54
C VAL A 229 -17.19 10.98 19.93
N TRP A 230 -17.61 9.78 20.33
CA TRP A 230 -18.20 9.55 21.66
C TRP A 230 -17.20 9.75 22.80
N VAL A 231 -15.94 9.34 22.61
CA VAL A 231 -14.86 9.58 23.58
C VAL A 231 -14.60 11.09 23.74
N LEU A 232 -14.52 11.84 22.64
CA LEU A 232 -14.30 13.30 22.69
C LEU A 232 -15.47 14.02 23.37
N LEU A 233 -16.71 13.61 23.10
CA LEU A 233 -17.89 14.16 23.77
C LEU A 233 -17.87 13.87 25.27
N PHE A 234 -17.57 12.62 25.65
CA PHE A 234 -17.42 12.25 27.06
C PHE A 234 -16.34 13.07 27.75
N LEU A 235 -15.16 13.20 27.13
CA LEU A 235 -14.04 13.99 27.67
C LEU A 235 -14.38 15.48 27.79
N ALA A 236 -15.16 16.04 26.87
CA ALA A 236 -15.61 17.43 26.97
C ALA A 236 -16.54 17.63 28.18
N VAL A 237 -17.54 16.75 28.35
CA VAL A 237 -18.47 16.79 29.49
C VAL A 237 -17.73 16.55 30.81
N PHE A 238 -16.91 15.51 30.86
CA PHE A 238 -16.09 15.20 32.03
C PHE A 238 -15.12 16.35 32.35
N GLY A 239 -14.54 16.98 31.33
CA GLY A 239 -13.67 18.14 31.46
C GLY A 239 -14.36 19.32 32.15
N VAL A 240 -15.65 19.56 31.88
CA VAL A 240 -16.44 20.57 32.61
C VAL A 240 -16.54 20.21 34.09
N PHE A 241 -16.91 18.96 34.42
CA PHE A 241 -17.02 18.53 35.82
C PHE A 241 -15.68 18.57 36.55
N ALA A 242 -14.60 18.11 35.90
CA ALA A 242 -13.25 18.16 36.44
C ALA A 242 -12.78 19.60 36.67
N TYR A 243 -13.12 20.53 35.77
CA TYR A 243 -12.83 21.95 35.94
C TYR A 243 -13.59 22.57 37.11
N LEU A 244 -14.89 22.27 37.24
CA LEU A 244 -15.70 22.72 38.37
C LEU A 244 -15.15 22.17 39.70
N LEU A 245 -14.78 20.89 39.73
CA LEU A 245 -14.17 20.25 40.89
C LEU A 245 -12.83 20.90 41.26
N LYS A 246 -11.96 21.16 40.26
CA LYS A 246 -10.70 21.89 40.47
C LYS A 246 -10.97 23.26 41.09
N LYS A 247 -11.91 24.02 40.52
CA LYS A 247 -12.26 25.37 40.99
C LYS A 247 -12.72 25.34 42.45
N GLU A 248 -13.50 24.33 42.84
CA GLU A 248 -13.97 24.18 44.22
C GLU A 248 -12.84 23.79 45.18
N TYR A 249 -11.96 22.86 44.82
CA TYR A 249 -10.85 22.44 45.68
C TYR A 249 -9.75 23.49 45.84
N TRP A 250 -9.53 24.32 44.82
CA TRP A 250 -8.45 25.30 44.79
C TRP A 250 -8.89 26.70 45.25
N LYS A 251 -10.15 26.86 45.69
CA LYS A 251 -10.65 28.17 46.16
C LYS A 251 -9.84 28.73 47.34
N ASP A 252 -9.25 27.86 48.15
CA ASP A 252 -8.51 28.21 49.37
C ASP A 252 -6.98 28.31 49.15
N VAL A 253 -6.51 28.04 47.93
CA VAL A 253 -5.09 28.07 47.55
C VAL A 253 -4.93 29.12 46.45
N HIS A 254 -4.42 30.30 46.82
CA HIS A 254 -4.27 31.46 45.93
C HIS A 254 -3.05 31.30 45.02
#